data_AF-A0AAW8EGF4-F1
#
_entry.id   AF-A0AAW8EGF4-F1
#
_cell.length_a   1.000
_cell.length_b   1.000
_cell.length_c   1.000
_cell.angle_alpha   90.00
_cell.angle_beta   90.00
_cell.angle_gamma   90.00
#
_symmetry.space_group_name_H-M   'P 1'
#
loop_
_entity.id
_entity.type
_entity.pdbx_description
1 polymer ?
#
loop_
_entity_poly.entity_id
_entity_poly.type
_entity_poly.pdbx_seq_one_letter_code
_entity_poly.pdbx_strand_id
1 'polypeptide(L)'
;MNAPQELADHEGRIAWSAQYKAWGEAGQAISEAGRKAGFRNPIRFQGQYFDDETGLHYNRYRYYDPVGGRFVSGDPIGLAGGTNLHLFVPNPVQWIDPFGLTCHSTRRASLREIRRQLGISMSQQPIGQKMIPLTDSTGGWILGENKKPIMTRELTYQVNGKNVVVQDHSAGHYYGEGGVGDQPSHHNVRPEENTRTGKVDGMDDHYHFNCRNKK
;
A
#
# COMPACT_ATOMS: atom_id res chain seq x y z
N MET A 1 -9.97 -5.06 18.18
CA MET A 1 -10.82 -5.41 17.02
C MET A 1 -11.93 -4.36 16.94
N ASN A 2 -12.08 -3.67 15.80
CA ASN A 2 -13.07 -2.61 15.61
C ASN A 2 -14.23 -3.12 14.75
N ALA A 3 -15.09 -3.97 15.33
CA ALA A 3 -16.29 -4.51 14.70
C ALA A 3 -17.49 -4.31 15.65
N PRO A 4 -18.70 -4.03 15.15
CA PRO A 4 -19.87 -3.88 16.03
C PRO A 4 -20.19 -5.17 16.78
N GLN A 5 -20.23 -5.11 18.12
CA GLN A 5 -20.53 -6.27 18.96
C GLN A 5 -22.00 -6.32 19.40
N GLU A 6 -22.63 -5.16 19.60
CA GLU A 6 -24.01 -5.07 20.10
C GLU A 6 -24.73 -3.89 19.46
N LEU A 7 -26.03 -4.05 19.24
CA LEU A 7 -26.96 -2.98 18.89
C LEU A 7 -28.13 -3.01 19.87
N ALA A 8 -28.45 -1.85 20.43
CA ALA A 8 -29.57 -1.68 21.34
C ALA A 8 -30.73 -0.94 20.68
N ASP A 9 -31.95 -1.23 21.15
CA ASP A 9 -33.14 -0.44 20.82
C ASP A 9 -33.18 0.90 21.59
N HIS A 10 -34.21 1.71 21.34
CA HIS A 10 -34.40 3.01 22.00
C HIS A 10 -34.65 2.91 23.53
N GLU A 11 -34.96 1.72 24.04
CA GLU A 11 -35.12 1.44 25.47
C GLU A 11 -33.81 0.91 26.10
N GLY A 12 -32.73 0.78 25.31
CA GLY A 12 -31.44 0.28 25.76
C GLY A 12 -31.34 -1.25 25.85
N ARG A 13 -32.32 -2.00 25.31
CA ARG A 13 -32.28 -3.46 25.28
C ARG A 13 -31.52 -3.95 24.05
N ILE A 14 -30.73 -5.01 24.20
CA ILE A 14 -29.99 -5.60 23.09
C ILE A 14 -30.97 -6.19 22.06
N ALA A 15 -30.95 -5.65 20.84
CA ALA A 15 -31.72 -6.14 19.71
C ALA A 15 -30.92 -7.15 18.86
N TRP A 16 -29.60 -6.95 18.79
CA TRP A 16 -28.67 -7.77 18.01
C TRP A 16 -27.29 -7.79 18.69
N SER A 17 -26.60 -8.92 18.66
CA SER A 17 -25.21 -9.03 19.07
C SER A 17 -24.41 -9.99 18.20
N ALA A 18 -23.09 -9.87 18.22
CA ALA A 18 -22.19 -10.76 17.49
C ALA A 18 -20.89 -11.02 18.24
N GLN A 19 -20.38 -12.25 18.09
CA GLN A 19 -19.03 -12.65 18.46
C GLN A 19 -18.23 -12.96 17.19
N TYR A 20 -17.03 -12.39 17.10
CA TYR A 20 -16.17 -12.53 15.93
C TYR A 20 -14.98 -13.43 16.24
N LYS A 21 -14.67 -14.34 15.32
CA LYS A 21 -13.37 -15.02 15.28
C LYS A 21 -12.29 -14.07 14.75
N ALA A 22 -11.03 -14.46 14.89
CA ALA A 22 -9.87 -13.66 14.48
C ALA A 22 -9.95 -13.15 13.03
N TRP A 23 -10.53 -13.95 12.12
CA TRP A 23 -10.65 -13.64 10.69
C TRP A 23 -12.00 -13.07 10.29
N GLY A 24 -12.84 -12.67 11.24
CA GLY A 24 -14.07 -11.92 10.96
C GLY A 24 -15.33 -12.75 10.77
N GLU A 25 -15.22 -14.09 10.82
CA GLU A 25 -16.42 -14.94 10.90
C GLU A 25 -17.21 -14.57 12.15
N ALA A 26 -18.51 -14.29 11.97
CA ALA A 26 -19.38 -13.72 12.99
C ALA A 26 -20.51 -14.68 13.35
N GLY A 27 -20.55 -15.12 14.62
CA GLY A 27 -21.74 -15.74 15.20
C GLY A 27 -22.68 -14.66 15.72
N GLN A 28 -23.91 -14.60 15.21
CA GLN A 28 -24.89 -13.56 15.55
C GLN A 28 -26.01 -14.11 16.45
N ALA A 29 -26.47 -13.28 17.38
CA ALA A 29 -27.69 -13.50 18.14
C ALA A 29 -28.64 -12.30 17.94
N ILE A 30 -29.92 -12.58 17.73
CA ILE A 30 -30.97 -11.57 17.54
C ILE A 30 -32.08 -11.86 18.53
N SER A 31 -32.51 -10.85 19.29
CA SER A 31 -33.61 -11.02 20.24
C SER A 31 -34.93 -11.27 19.49
N GLU A 32 -35.95 -11.81 20.17
CA GLU A 32 -37.25 -12.04 19.53
C GLU A 32 -37.90 -10.73 19.03
N ALA A 33 -37.81 -9.68 19.86
CA ALA A 33 -38.23 -8.33 19.48
C ALA A 33 -37.43 -7.81 18.29
N GLY A 34 -36.10 -8.00 18.30
CA GLY A 34 -35.20 -7.64 17.20
C GLY A 34 -35.59 -8.33 15.88
N ARG A 35 -35.88 -9.64 15.95
CA ARG A 35 -36.30 -10.44 14.80
C ARG A 35 -37.66 -9.99 14.25
N LYS A 36 -38.64 -9.71 15.12
CA LYS A 36 -39.97 -9.20 14.72
C LYS A 36 -39.87 -7.81 14.06
N ALA A 37 -38.96 -6.97 14.52
CA ALA A 37 -38.69 -5.66 13.94
C ALA A 37 -37.76 -5.71 12.70
N GLY A 38 -37.30 -6.90 12.28
CA GLY A 38 -36.45 -7.05 11.11
C GLY A 38 -35.01 -6.54 11.28
N PHE A 39 -34.51 -6.43 12.51
CA PHE A 39 -33.14 -5.98 12.75
C PHE A 39 -32.12 -6.92 12.10
N ARG A 40 -31.25 -6.33 11.28
CA ARG A 40 -30.04 -6.96 10.76
C ARG A 40 -28.89 -5.98 10.80
N ASN A 41 -27.69 -6.49 11.04
CA ASN A 41 -26.48 -5.70 10.96
C ASN A 41 -25.51 -6.34 9.94
N PRO A 42 -25.38 -5.75 8.76
CA PRO A 42 -24.43 -6.22 7.76
C PRO A 42 -23.00 -5.73 8.02
N ILE A 43 -22.78 -4.78 8.94
CA ILE A 43 -21.44 -4.24 9.19
C ILE A 43 -20.54 -5.30 9.83
N ARG A 44 -19.29 -5.40 9.36
CA ARG A 44 -18.27 -6.35 9.84
C ARG A 44 -17.02 -5.59 10.32
N PHE A 45 -15.82 -6.08 10.05
CA PHE A 45 -14.58 -5.33 10.28
C PHE A 45 -14.61 -3.99 9.54
N GLN A 46 -13.74 -3.04 9.92
CA GLN A 46 -13.70 -1.73 9.26
C GLN A 46 -13.56 -1.86 7.74
N GLY A 47 -14.50 -1.28 7.00
CA GLY A 47 -14.55 -1.32 5.54
C GLY A 47 -15.32 -2.50 4.96
N GLN A 48 -15.80 -3.43 5.79
CA GLN A 48 -16.49 -4.65 5.36
C GLN A 48 -18.00 -4.59 5.55
N TYR A 49 -18.72 -5.04 4.53
CA TYR A 49 -20.16 -5.25 4.53
C TYR A 49 -20.46 -6.73 4.23
N PHE A 50 -21.30 -7.36 5.04
CA PHE A 50 -21.72 -8.74 4.83
C PHE A 50 -22.77 -8.83 3.75
N ASP A 51 -22.46 -9.65 2.75
CA ASP A 51 -23.36 -10.05 1.68
C ASP A 51 -23.99 -11.40 2.08
N ASP A 52 -25.32 -11.40 2.26
CA ASP A 52 -26.07 -12.57 2.71
C ASP A 52 -26.34 -13.58 1.59
N GLU A 53 -26.28 -13.17 0.33
CA GLU A 53 -26.43 -14.08 -0.82
C GLU A 53 -25.21 -14.99 -0.96
N THR A 54 -24.02 -14.43 -0.75
CA THR A 54 -22.75 -15.14 -0.93
C THR A 54 -22.13 -15.64 0.37
N GLY A 55 -22.51 -15.06 1.51
CA GLY A 55 -21.86 -15.28 2.80
C GLY A 55 -20.47 -14.61 2.91
N LEU A 56 -20.06 -13.85 1.89
CA LEU A 56 -18.77 -13.16 1.84
C LEU A 56 -18.89 -11.74 2.40
N HIS A 57 -17.75 -11.14 2.69
CA HIS A 57 -17.66 -9.75 3.11
C HIS A 57 -17.21 -8.90 1.93
N TYR A 58 -18.09 -8.03 1.43
CA TYR A 58 -17.72 -7.02 0.46
C TYR A 58 -16.81 -5.97 1.10
N ASN A 59 -15.64 -5.78 0.50
CA ASN A 59 -14.60 -4.87 0.96
C ASN A 59 -14.15 -4.01 -0.21
N ARG A 60 -15.06 -3.14 -0.66
CA ARG A 60 -14.96 -2.20 -1.79
C ARG A 60 -14.50 -2.82 -3.12
N TYR A 61 -13.22 -3.11 -3.29
CA TYR A 61 -12.71 -3.66 -4.55
C TYR A 61 -12.69 -5.18 -4.60
N ARG A 62 -12.88 -5.87 -3.46
CA ARG A 62 -12.80 -7.33 -3.38
C ARG A 62 -13.81 -7.91 -2.41
N TYR A 63 -14.17 -9.17 -2.63
CA TYR A 63 -14.91 -9.99 -1.67
C TYR A 63 -13.94 -10.80 -0.80
N TYR A 64 -14.16 -10.75 0.51
CA TYR A 64 -13.36 -11.43 1.52
C TYR A 64 -14.12 -12.64 2.07
N ASP A 65 -13.45 -13.78 2.12
CA ASP A 65 -13.93 -15.00 2.76
C ASP A 65 -13.47 -15.01 4.24
N PRO A 66 -14.41 -14.82 5.19
CA PRO A 66 -14.08 -14.81 6.62
C PRO A 66 -13.72 -16.19 7.18
N VAL A 67 -14.07 -17.28 6.49
CA VAL A 67 -13.73 -18.65 6.89
C VAL A 67 -12.30 -18.97 6.48
N GLY A 68 -11.94 -18.67 5.22
CA GLY A 68 -10.60 -18.88 4.67
C GLY A 68 -9.57 -17.80 5.02
N GLY A 69 -10.02 -16.68 5.58
CA GLY A 69 -9.16 -15.57 6.02
C GLY A 69 -8.49 -14.81 4.87
N ARG A 70 -9.11 -14.75 3.68
CA ARG A 70 -8.49 -14.25 2.45
C ARG A 70 -9.49 -13.64 1.47
N PHE A 71 -9.00 -12.88 0.50
CA PHE A 71 -9.82 -12.44 -0.63
C PHE A 71 -10.05 -13.56 -1.64
N VAL A 72 -11.27 -13.64 -2.16
CA VAL A 72 -11.64 -14.65 -3.16
C VAL A 72 -11.05 -14.35 -4.54
N SER A 73 -10.86 -13.06 -4.86
CA SER A 73 -10.19 -12.61 -6.07
C SER A 73 -8.77 -12.10 -5.77
N GLY A 74 -7.88 -12.18 -6.77
CA GLY A 74 -6.56 -11.56 -6.69
C GLY A 74 -6.66 -10.04 -6.58
N ASP A 75 -5.61 -9.41 -6.03
CA ASP A 75 -5.53 -7.95 -5.89
C ASP A 75 -5.58 -7.26 -7.28
N PRO A 76 -6.54 -6.35 -7.55
CA PRO A 76 -6.65 -5.65 -8.82
C PRO A 76 -5.41 -4.81 -9.19
N ILE A 77 -4.60 -4.41 -8.21
CA ILE A 77 -3.32 -3.73 -8.48
C ILE A 77 -2.15 -4.70 -8.66
N GLY A 78 -2.44 -6.01 -8.77
CA GLY A 78 -1.46 -7.06 -9.02
C GLY A 78 -0.41 -7.13 -7.93
N LEU A 79 0.84 -7.38 -8.32
CA LEU A 79 1.97 -7.51 -7.39
C LEU A 79 2.26 -6.24 -6.57
N ALA A 80 1.70 -5.09 -6.95
CA ALA A 80 1.76 -3.89 -6.11
C ALA A 80 0.96 -4.03 -4.80
N GLY A 81 -0.05 -4.90 -4.79
CA GLY A 81 -0.81 -5.35 -3.62
C GLY A 81 -0.06 -6.35 -2.73
N GLY A 82 1.17 -6.72 -3.10
CA GLY A 82 1.98 -7.72 -2.43
C GLY A 82 2.13 -9.01 -3.24
N THR A 83 3.03 -9.87 -2.79
CA THR A 83 3.34 -11.15 -3.46
C THR A 83 2.24 -12.18 -3.30
N ASN A 84 1.41 -12.06 -2.24
CA ASN A 84 0.21 -12.87 -2.06
C ASN A 84 -1.02 -12.05 -2.45
N LEU A 85 -1.48 -12.24 -3.69
CA LEU A 85 -2.59 -11.49 -4.29
C LEU A 85 -3.93 -11.70 -3.57
N HIS A 86 -4.06 -12.73 -2.73
CA HIS A 86 -5.29 -13.05 -2.00
C HIS A 86 -5.22 -12.64 -0.53
N LEU A 87 -4.12 -12.06 -0.06
CA LEU A 87 -3.96 -11.69 1.35
C LEU A 87 -4.92 -10.57 1.74
N PHE A 88 -5.60 -10.72 2.89
CA PHE A 88 -6.36 -9.63 3.50
C PHE A 88 -5.44 -8.66 4.26
N VAL A 89 -4.90 -9.11 5.39
CA VAL A 89 -3.86 -8.40 6.15
C VAL A 89 -2.98 -9.42 6.88
N PRO A 90 -1.73 -9.08 7.22
CA PRO A 90 -0.86 -9.98 7.98
C PRO A 90 -1.38 -10.30 9.40
N ASN A 91 -2.07 -9.35 10.05
CA ASN A 91 -2.66 -9.55 11.38
C ASN A 91 -4.00 -8.77 11.50
N PRO A 92 -5.16 -9.42 11.45
CA PRO A 92 -6.48 -8.78 11.45
C PRO A 92 -6.89 -8.18 12.81
N VAL A 93 -6.14 -8.46 13.88
CA VAL A 93 -6.36 -7.86 15.20
C VAL A 93 -5.76 -6.46 15.27
N GLN A 94 -4.65 -6.23 14.55
CA GLN A 94 -3.87 -5.00 14.57
C GLN A 94 -3.98 -4.16 13.29
N TRP A 95 -4.31 -4.78 12.15
CA TRP A 95 -4.29 -4.17 10.82
C TRP A 95 -5.66 -4.24 10.18
N ILE A 96 -5.93 -3.27 9.30
CA ILE A 96 -7.16 -3.18 8.50
C ILE A 96 -6.80 -2.89 7.04
N ASP A 97 -7.66 -3.32 6.11
CA ASP A 97 -7.58 -2.96 4.68
C ASP A 97 -8.91 -2.32 4.24
N PRO A 98 -9.11 -1.01 4.45
CA PRO A 98 -10.40 -0.35 4.21
C PRO A 98 -10.85 -0.30 2.74
N PHE A 99 -9.91 -0.53 1.81
CA PHE A 99 -10.20 -0.50 0.37
C PHE A 99 -10.19 -1.89 -0.25
N GLY A 100 -9.62 -2.88 0.44
CA GLY A 100 -9.31 -4.15 -0.18
C GLY A 100 -8.18 -4.00 -1.18
N LEU A 101 -7.19 -3.14 -0.90
CA LEU A 101 -5.98 -2.97 -1.69
C LEU A 101 -4.80 -2.90 -0.72
N THR A 102 -4.02 -3.96 -0.67
CA THR A 102 -3.02 -4.12 0.39
C THR A 102 -1.68 -3.56 -0.10
N CYS A 103 -1.42 -2.26 0.13
CA CYS A 103 -0.22 -1.65 -0.42
C CYS A 103 1.07 -2.09 0.30
N HIS A 104 1.83 -3.00 -0.31
CA HIS A 104 3.08 -3.52 0.26
C HIS A 104 4.34 -2.78 -0.23
N SER A 105 4.25 -2.03 -1.34
CA SER A 105 5.38 -1.28 -1.90
C SER A 105 5.43 0.14 -1.31
N THR A 106 5.95 0.25 -0.10
CA THR A 106 6.27 1.57 0.48
C THR A 106 7.62 2.08 -0.04
N ARG A 107 7.82 3.39 -0.04
CA ARG A 107 9.14 4.00 -0.28
C ARG A 107 10.25 3.36 0.57
N ARG A 108 9.96 3.04 1.84
CA ARG A 108 10.93 2.40 2.74
C ARG A 108 11.24 0.96 2.34
N ALA A 109 10.24 0.20 1.90
CA ALA A 109 10.42 -1.17 1.44
C ALA A 109 11.24 -1.23 0.15
N SER A 110 10.94 -0.34 -0.81
CA SER A 110 11.72 -0.19 -2.05
C SER A 110 13.19 0.12 -1.77
N LEU A 111 13.48 1.09 -0.88
CA LEU A 111 14.86 1.40 -0.49
C LEU A 111 15.56 0.24 0.24
N ARG A 112 14.84 -0.53 1.06
CA ARG A 112 15.39 -1.73 1.73
C ARG A 112 15.78 -2.80 0.72
N GLU A 113 14.98 -3.00 -0.32
CA GLU A 113 15.28 -3.98 -1.37
C GLU A 113 16.54 -3.59 -2.15
N ILE A 114 16.65 -2.33 -2.58
CA ILE A 114 17.86 -1.79 -3.22
C ILE A 114 19.10 -2.04 -2.35
N ARG A 115 19.01 -1.73 -1.05
CA ARG A 115 20.12 -1.93 -0.12
C ARG A 115 20.48 -3.41 0.03
N ARG A 116 19.49 -4.31 0.08
CA ARG A 116 19.69 -5.75 0.14
C ARG A 116 20.42 -6.27 -1.11
N GLN A 117 19.98 -5.86 -2.30
CA GLN A 117 20.60 -6.28 -3.57
C GLN A 117 22.04 -5.77 -3.70
N LEU A 118 22.31 -4.53 -3.25
CA LEU A 118 23.65 -3.93 -3.27
C LEU A 118 24.56 -4.43 -2.14
N GLY A 119 24.05 -5.25 -1.20
CA GLY A 119 24.81 -5.65 -0.01
C GLY A 119 25.11 -4.50 0.96
N ILE A 120 24.34 -3.40 0.91
CA ILE A 120 24.46 -2.26 1.81
C ILE A 120 23.90 -2.65 3.18
N SER A 121 24.74 -2.60 4.22
CA SER A 121 24.29 -2.81 5.60
C SER A 121 23.15 -1.86 5.96
N MET A 122 22.12 -2.34 6.67
CA MET A 122 20.99 -1.52 7.11
C MET A 122 21.37 -0.40 8.09
N SER A 123 22.53 -0.50 8.75
CA SER A 123 23.06 0.55 9.63
C SER A 123 23.87 1.61 8.87
N GLN A 124 24.33 1.32 7.65
CA GLN A 124 25.10 2.27 6.85
C GLN A 124 24.24 3.48 6.50
N GLN A 125 24.73 4.68 6.81
CA GLN A 125 24.13 5.93 6.37
C GLN A 125 24.63 6.27 4.96
N PRO A 126 23.82 7.00 4.15
CA PRO A 126 24.33 7.54 2.90
C PRO A 126 25.51 8.47 3.18
N ILE A 127 26.56 8.39 2.36
CA ILE A 127 27.73 9.26 2.44
C ILE A 127 27.45 10.67 1.89
N GLY A 128 26.37 10.80 1.11
CA GLY A 128 25.91 12.07 0.56
C GLY A 128 24.39 12.07 0.39
N GLN A 129 23.78 13.23 0.61
CA GLN A 129 22.37 13.47 0.32
C GLN A 129 22.21 14.86 -0.27
N LYS A 130 21.52 14.96 -1.41
CA LYS A 130 21.21 16.25 -2.04
C LYS A 130 19.78 16.29 -2.54
N MET A 131 19.23 17.51 -2.58
CA MET A 131 17.96 17.78 -3.25
C MET A 131 18.26 18.32 -4.64
N ILE A 132 17.67 17.73 -5.68
CA ILE A 132 17.87 18.15 -7.07
C ILE A 132 16.52 18.41 -7.73
N PRO A 133 16.45 19.31 -8.72
CA PRO A 133 15.26 19.45 -9.53
C PRO A 133 15.06 18.17 -10.33
N LEU A 134 13.81 17.76 -10.38
CA LEU A 134 13.37 16.59 -11.10
C LEU A 134 13.29 16.88 -12.59
N THR A 135 13.75 15.94 -13.41
CA THR A 135 13.95 16.16 -14.84
C THR A 135 13.12 15.23 -15.70
N ASP A 136 12.72 15.73 -16.86
CA ASP A 136 12.10 14.95 -17.93
C ASP A 136 13.14 14.17 -18.74
N SER A 137 12.68 13.39 -19.72
CA SER A 137 13.54 12.62 -20.62
C SER A 137 14.52 13.49 -21.44
N THR A 138 14.24 14.78 -21.61
CA THR A 138 15.07 15.76 -22.32
C THR A 138 16.02 16.52 -21.40
N GLY A 139 15.93 16.34 -20.08
CA GLY A 139 16.69 17.06 -19.07
C GLY A 139 16.05 18.38 -18.62
N GLY A 140 14.85 18.70 -19.10
CA GLY A 140 14.06 19.84 -18.65
C GLY A 140 13.50 19.64 -17.24
N TRP A 141 13.33 20.72 -16.48
CA TRP A 141 12.79 20.62 -15.12
C TRP A 141 11.28 20.39 -15.13
N ILE A 142 10.84 19.38 -14.38
CA ILE A 142 9.42 19.12 -14.15
C ILE A 142 8.91 20.11 -13.10
N LEU A 143 7.93 20.91 -13.48
CA LEU A 143 7.36 21.95 -12.64
C LEU A 143 6.11 21.43 -11.92
N GLY A 144 5.94 21.83 -10.66
CA GLY A 144 4.69 21.62 -9.91
C GLY A 144 3.64 22.68 -10.25
N GLU A 145 2.47 22.59 -9.63
CA GLU A 145 1.34 23.53 -9.83
C GLU A 145 1.72 25.01 -9.61
N ASN A 146 2.69 25.27 -8.73
CA ASN A 146 3.20 26.60 -8.44
C ASN A 146 4.27 27.10 -9.43
N LYS A 147 4.46 26.41 -10.57
CA LYS A 147 5.49 26.67 -11.59
C LYS A 147 6.93 26.62 -11.07
N LYS A 148 7.17 25.99 -9.90
CA LYS A 148 8.51 25.75 -9.38
C LYS A 148 8.93 24.31 -9.66
N PRO A 149 10.24 24.03 -9.83
CA PRO A 149 10.73 22.67 -10.00
C PRO A 149 10.31 21.78 -8.83
N ILE A 150 9.81 20.59 -9.15
CA ILE A 150 9.61 19.56 -8.14
C ILE A 150 11.00 19.08 -7.72
N MET A 151 11.29 19.19 -6.42
CA MET A 151 12.57 18.78 -5.88
C MET A 151 12.51 17.31 -5.45
N THR A 152 13.45 16.51 -5.94
CA THR A 152 13.66 15.11 -5.58
C THR A 152 14.94 14.93 -4.77
N ARG A 153 15.11 13.77 -4.12
CA ARG A 153 16.28 13.45 -3.31
C ARG A 153 17.19 12.47 -4.05
N GLU A 154 18.50 12.68 -3.98
CA GLU A 154 19.50 11.68 -4.30
C GLU A 154 20.27 11.29 -3.03
N LEU A 155 20.45 9.98 -2.84
CA LEU A 155 21.21 9.38 -1.74
C LEU A 155 22.42 8.63 -2.31
N THR A 156 23.63 9.02 -1.90
CA THR A 156 24.85 8.35 -2.33
C THR A 156 25.29 7.34 -1.27
N TYR A 157 25.57 6.12 -1.69
CA TYR A 157 26.10 5.04 -0.86
C TYR A 157 27.43 4.54 -1.45
N GLN A 158 28.38 4.20 -0.58
CA GLN A 158 29.58 3.48 -0.99
C GLN A 158 29.31 1.98 -0.94
N VAL A 159 29.57 1.29 -2.04
CA VAL A 159 29.37 -0.15 -2.24
C VAL A 159 30.62 -0.72 -2.90
N ASN A 160 31.34 -1.61 -2.22
CA ASN A 160 32.55 -2.26 -2.75
C ASN A 160 33.58 -1.28 -3.35
N GLY A 161 33.77 -0.12 -2.71
CA GLY A 161 34.71 0.92 -3.17
C GLY A 161 34.20 1.82 -4.30
N LYS A 162 32.98 1.60 -4.81
CA LYS A 162 32.31 2.47 -5.79
C LYS A 162 31.15 3.23 -5.16
N ASN A 163 30.81 4.38 -5.71
CA ASN A 163 29.66 5.15 -5.27
C ASN A 163 28.44 4.85 -6.14
N VAL A 164 27.31 4.59 -5.49
CA VAL A 164 26.02 4.35 -6.11
C VAL A 164 25.04 5.39 -5.61
N VAL A 165 24.28 5.97 -6.52
CA VAL A 165 23.27 6.99 -6.27
C VAL A 165 21.89 6.37 -6.39
N VAL A 166 21.10 6.48 -5.31
CA VAL A 166 19.68 6.16 -5.31
C VAL A 166 18.89 7.45 -5.50
N GLN A 167 18.26 7.60 -6.65
CA GLN A 167 17.37 8.73 -6.96
C GLN A 167 15.96 8.39 -6.49
N ASP A 168 15.36 9.28 -5.70
CA ASP A 168 14.08 9.03 -5.02
C ASP A 168 12.96 9.86 -5.64
N HIS A 169 12.45 9.38 -6.76
CA HIS A 169 11.37 9.99 -7.52
C HIS A 169 10.00 9.74 -6.86
N SER A 170 9.90 9.98 -5.55
CA SER A 170 8.68 9.92 -4.75
C SER A 170 7.52 10.78 -5.28
N ALA A 171 7.79 11.75 -6.15
CA ALA A 171 6.75 12.54 -6.81
C ALA A 171 6.11 11.82 -7.99
N GLY A 172 6.81 10.89 -8.64
CA GLY A 172 6.46 10.44 -9.98
C GLY A 172 6.52 11.59 -10.99
N HIS A 173 6.52 11.23 -12.27
CA HIS A 173 6.56 12.19 -13.38
C HIS A 173 5.46 11.82 -14.36
N TYR A 174 4.61 12.80 -14.66
CA TYR A 174 3.55 12.71 -15.65
C TYR A 174 3.81 13.77 -16.73
N TYR A 175 3.90 13.34 -17.97
CA TYR A 175 4.28 14.13 -19.15
C TYR A 175 3.08 14.50 -20.03
N GLY A 176 1.85 14.12 -19.66
CA GLY A 176 0.61 14.45 -20.38
C GLY A 176 -0.06 13.24 -21.04
N GLU A 177 -1.29 13.41 -21.56
CA GLU A 177 -2.02 12.34 -22.26
C GLU A 177 -1.25 11.87 -23.51
N GLY A 178 -0.82 10.60 -23.50
CA GLY A 178 -0.04 10.00 -24.58
C GLY A 178 1.49 10.16 -24.46
N GLY A 179 1.98 10.71 -23.34
CA GLY A 179 3.40 10.84 -23.06
C GLY A 179 4.08 9.48 -22.87
N VAL A 180 4.96 9.10 -23.80
CA VAL A 180 5.87 7.97 -23.60
C VAL A 180 6.85 8.34 -22.48
N GLY A 181 6.74 7.68 -21.33
CA GLY A 181 7.68 7.85 -20.21
C GLY A 181 7.07 8.17 -18.86
N ASP A 182 5.74 8.25 -18.73
CA ASP A 182 5.10 8.45 -17.43
C ASP A 182 5.53 7.39 -16.42
N GLN A 183 5.96 7.84 -15.25
CA GLN A 183 6.41 6.94 -14.21
C GLN A 183 5.76 7.28 -12.87
N PRO A 184 5.09 6.30 -12.23
CA PRO A 184 4.62 6.46 -10.87
C PRO A 184 5.81 6.59 -9.92
N SER A 185 5.55 6.82 -8.63
CA SER A 185 6.62 6.96 -7.64
C SER A 185 7.58 5.75 -7.66
N HIS A 186 8.88 6.02 -7.70
CA HIS A 186 9.89 4.97 -7.84
C HIS A 186 11.26 5.43 -7.35
N HIS A 187 12.19 4.50 -7.16
CA HIS A 187 13.61 4.80 -7.06
C HIS A 187 14.36 4.32 -8.29
N ASN A 188 15.42 5.04 -8.67
CA ASN A 188 16.41 4.58 -9.64
C ASN A 188 17.74 4.35 -8.96
N VAL A 189 18.47 3.31 -9.37
CA VAL A 189 19.82 3.03 -8.90
C VAL A 189 20.79 3.33 -10.04
N ARG A 190 21.71 4.27 -9.81
CA ARG A 190 22.60 4.79 -10.84
C ARG A 190 24.04 4.85 -10.34
N PRO A 191 25.05 4.67 -11.20
CA PRO A 191 26.42 4.97 -10.85
C PRO A 191 26.62 6.49 -10.68
N GLU A 192 27.52 6.91 -9.79
CA GLU A 192 27.76 8.34 -9.53
C GLU A 192 28.23 9.11 -10.77
N GLU A 193 29.04 8.46 -11.62
CA GLU A 193 29.55 9.03 -12.87
C GLU A 193 28.49 9.26 -13.95
N ASN A 194 27.32 8.62 -13.85
CA ASN A 194 26.22 8.80 -14.79
C ASN A 194 24.85 8.58 -14.10
N THR A 195 24.42 9.58 -13.34
CA THR A 195 23.15 9.54 -12.61
C THR A 195 21.91 9.65 -13.50
N ARG A 196 22.05 9.97 -14.79
CA ARG A 196 20.90 10.14 -15.69
C ARG A 196 20.47 8.83 -16.36
N THR A 197 21.43 8.07 -16.86
CA THR A 197 21.17 6.89 -17.72
C THR A 197 22.04 5.69 -17.40
N GLY A 198 22.99 5.82 -16.47
CA GLY A 198 23.90 4.73 -16.11
C GLY A 198 23.15 3.56 -15.50
N LYS A 199 23.70 2.35 -15.63
CA LYS A 199 23.16 1.15 -15.01
C LYS A 199 24.16 0.61 -14.00
N VAL A 200 23.64 0.04 -12.92
CA VAL A 200 24.44 -0.69 -11.94
C VAL A 200 24.12 -2.16 -12.14
N ASP A 201 25.15 -2.98 -12.34
CA ASP A 201 24.99 -4.41 -12.62
C ASP A 201 24.16 -5.11 -11.54
N GLY A 202 23.17 -5.88 -11.98
CA GLY A 202 22.26 -6.62 -11.09
C GLY A 202 21.15 -5.77 -10.44
N MET A 203 21.01 -4.49 -10.81
CA MET A 203 19.92 -3.63 -10.35
C MET A 203 18.85 -3.45 -11.41
N ASP A 204 17.60 -3.29 -10.97
CA ASP A 204 16.50 -2.90 -11.84
C ASP A 204 16.59 -1.42 -12.21
N ASP A 205 16.08 -1.08 -13.39
CA ASP A 205 16.05 0.32 -13.84
C ASP A 205 15.10 1.18 -12.99
N HIS A 206 14.01 0.61 -12.48
CA HIS A 206 13.00 1.30 -11.68
C HIS A 206 12.46 0.41 -10.55
N TYR A 207 12.51 0.90 -9.31
CA TYR A 207 11.91 0.25 -8.14
C TYR A 207 10.64 1.01 -7.73
N HIS A 208 9.51 0.64 -8.33
CA HIS A 208 8.22 1.30 -8.10
C HIS A 208 7.70 1.13 -6.66
N PHE A 209 7.04 2.16 -6.15
CA PHE A 209 6.34 2.12 -4.88
C PHE A 209 5.10 3.00 -4.91
N ASN A 210 4.01 2.50 -4.33
CA ASN A 210 2.69 3.12 -4.50
C ASN A 210 2.22 3.82 -3.22
N CYS A 211 2.94 3.61 -2.11
CA CYS A 211 2.65 4.23 -0.83
C CYS A 211 3.80 5.11 -0.34
N ARG A 212 3.52 6.41 -0.24
CA ARG A 212 4.35 7.32 0.56
C ARG A 212 4.16 6.96 2.03
N ASN A 213 5.27 6.77 2.75
CA ASN A 213 5.21 6.63 4.21
C ASN A 213 4.49 7.86 4.77
N LYS A 214 3.40 7.65 5.51
CA LYS A 214 2.79 8.75 6.29
C LYS A 214 3.88 9.33 7.19
N LYS A 215 4.05 10.65 7.12
CA LYS A 215 4.97 11.41 7.97
C LYS A 215 4.48 11.34 9.42
#